data_AF-A0A923R020-F1
#
_entry.id   AF-A0A923R020-F1
#
_cell.length_a   1.000
_cell.length_b   1.000
_cell.length_c   1.000
_cell.angle_alpha   90.00
_cell.angle_beta   90.00
_cell.angle_gamma   90.00
#
_symmetry.space_group_name_H-M   'P 1'
#
loop_
_entity.id
_entity.type
_entity.pdbx_description
1 polymer ?
#
loop_
_entity_poly.entity_id
_entity_poly.type
_entity_poly.pdbx_seq_one_letter_code
_entity_poly.pdbx_strand_id
1 'polypeptide(L)'
;MSKRLILLFLPLFIFLGIWAFLYQPSFSVLKLNRLQTSTFTDKQRDKGQSEIINYQQDNNFVALHFELKNEFISPYAGMSFFQKGSYWDLSLYNEVEIEVELQNTKNLELTLATYQNGVTKETELLTYRHNVMEIPIQENITVCRLPLNQVQVAQWWLEKFKLRSTELGP
;
A
#
# COMPACT_ATOMS: atom_id res chain seq x y z
N MET A 1 -0.91 32.37 -40.24
CA MET A 1 -0.79 32.59 -38.78
C MET A 1 0.46 33.43 -38.53
N SER A 2 0.36 34.60 -37.91
CA SER A 2 1.52 35.51 -37.79
C SER A 2 2.57 34.92 -36.85
N LYS A 3 3.86 35.08 -37.15
CA LYS A 3 4.97 34.62 -36.28
C LYS A 3 4.86 35.15 -34.84
N ARG A 4 4.15 36.28 -34.66
CA ARG A 4 3.84 36.90 -33.36
C ARG A 4 2.87 36.05 -32.52
N LEU A 5 1.93 35.34 -33.14
CA LEU A 5 1.03 34.43 -32.41
C LEU A 5 1.81 33.26 -31.80
N ILE A 6 2.76 32.67 -32.54
CA ILE A 6 3.52 31.50 -32.07
C ILE A 6 4.35 31.84 -30.82
N LEU A 7 5.05 32.98 -30.84
CA LEU A 7 5.82 33.46 -29.68
C LEU A 7 4.96 33.76 -28.46
N LEU A 8 3.70 34.17 -28.66
CA LEU A 8 2.77 34.48 -27.58
C LEU A 8 2.23 33.22 -26.89
N PHE A 9 2.07 32.12 -27.63
CA PHE A 9 1.56 30.84 -27.08
C PHE A 9 2.66 29.84 -26.70
N LEU A 10 3.91 30.02 -27.15
CA LEU A 10 5.03 29.14 -26.79
C LEU A 10 5.20 28.89 -25.28
N PRO A 11 5.19 29.91 -24.39
CA PRO A 11 5.30 29.67 -22.95
C PRO A 11 4.11 28.88 -22.38
N LEU A 12 2.90 29.05 -22.95
CA LEU A 12 1.73 28.27 -22.54
C LEU A 12 1.89 26.79 -22.93
N PHE A 13 2.40 26.49 -24.14
CA PHE A 13 2.66 25.11 -24.55
C PHE A 13 3.78 24.46 -23.72
N ILE A 14 4.83 25.21 -23.39
CA ILE A 14 5.88 24.72 -22.49
C ILE A 14 5.30 24.45 -21.10
N PHE A 15 4.50 25.37 -20.56
CA PHE A 15 3.85 25.20 -19.27
C PHE A 15 2.92 23.99 -19.27
N LEU A 16 2.08 23.82 -20.30
CA LEU A 16 1.19 22.66 -20.42
C LEU A 16 1.96 21.35 -20.58
N GLY A 17 3.09 21.36 -21.31
CA GLY A 17 3.96 20.19 -21.44
C GLY A 17 4.60 19.79 -20.10
N ILE A 18 5.12 20.77 -19.36
CA ILE A 18 5.67 20.54 -18.01
C ILE A 18 4.56 20.10 -17.06
N TRP A 19 3.40 20.78 -17.08
CA TRP A 19 2.28 20.43 -16.22
C TRP A 19 1.76 19.04 -16.52
N ALA A 20 1.58 18.65 -17.79
CA ALA A 20 1.15 17.29 -18.14
C ALA A 20 2.20 16.23 -17.78
N PHE A 21 3.49 16.56 -17.84
CA PHE A 21 4.57 15.68 -17.38
C PHE A 21 4.62 15.53 -15.86
N LEU A 22 4.27 16.59 -15.12
CA LEU A 22 4.24 16.61 -13.65
C LEU A 22 2.88 16.20 -13.06
N TYR A 23 1.81 16.25 -13.85
CA TYR A 23 0.47 15.89 -13.43
C TYR A 23 0.39 14.38 -13.26
N GLN A 24 -0.04 13.96 -12.07
CA GLN A 24 -0.13 12.56 -11.74
C GLN A 24 -1.57 12.24 -11.34
N PRO A 25 -2.18 11.22 -11.96
CA PRO A 25 -3.54 10.85 -11.66
C PRO A 25 -3.62 10.26 -10.24
N SER A 26 -4.66 10.59 -9.50
CA SER A 26 -5.04 9.84 -8.30
C SER A 26 -6.09 8.79 -8.66
N PHE A 27 -6.05 7.63 -8.01
CA PHE A 27 -7.10 6.63 -8.13
C PHE A 27 -7.43 6.06 -6.75
N SER A 28 -8.72 5.78 -6.53
CA SER A 28 -9.17 5.17 -5.27
C SER A 28 -9.35 3.67 -5.46
N VAL A 29 -8.60 2.88 -4.68
CA VAL A 29 -8.67 1.41 -4.69
C VAL A 29 -10.05 0.90 -4.24
N LEU A 30 -10.67 1.57 -3.26
CA LEU A 30 -11.97 1.17 -2.69
C LEU A 30 -13.12 1.22 -3.71
N LYS A 31 -13.01 2.08 -4.73
CA LYS A 31 -14.01 2.23 -5.78
C LYS A 31 -13.83 1.24 -6.94
N LEU A 32 -12.84 0.34 -6.86
CA LEU A 32 -12.64 -0.68 -7.89
C LEU A 32 -13.62 -1.84 -7.71
N ASN A 33 -14.42 -2.10 -8.74
CA ASN A 33 -15.33 -3.26 -8.81
C ASN A 33 -14.62 -4.63 -8.68
N ARG A 34 -13.29 -4.66 -8.69
CA ARG A 34 -12.45 -5.88 -8.60
C ARG A 34 -11.64 -5.96 -7.31
N LEU A 35 -11.87 -5.04 -6.36
CA LEU A 35 -11.24 -5.10 -5.06
C LEU A 35 -11.74 -6.33 -4.29
N GLN A 36 -10.79 -7.14 -3.84
CA GLN A 36 -11.01 -8.20 -2.88
C GLN A 36 -10.25 -7.89 -1.61
N THR A 37 -10.82 -8.33 -0.52
CA THR A 37 -10.33 -8.13 0.83
C THR A 37 -10.27 -9.47 1.53
N SER A 38 -9.29 -9.64 2.41
CA SER A 38 -9.26 -10.77 3.34
C SER A 38 -8.72 -10.32 4.67
N THR A 39 -9.16 -10.96 5.75
CA THR A 39 -8.63 -10.73 7.09
C THR A 39 -7.67 -11.83 7.48
N PHE A 40 -6.73 -11.52 8.36
CA PHE A 40 -5.76 -12.49 8.87
C PHE A 40 -5.40 -12.21 10.32
N THR A 41 -4.99 -13.25 11.05
CA THR A 41 -4.49 -13.16 12.42
C THR A 41 -3.33 -14.13 12.63
N ASP A 42 -2.61 -13.96 13.74
CA ASP A 42 -1.57 -14.85 14.23
C ASP A 42 -2.01 -16.31 14.47
N LYS A 43 -3.32 -16.58 14.55
CA LYS A 43 -3.89 -17.89 14.89
C LYS A 43 -3.54 -18.97 13.88
N GLN A 44 -3.59 -18.64 12.59
CA GLN A 44 -3.43 -19.63 11.52
C GLN A 44 -1.99 -20.08 11.33
N ARG A 45 -1.03 -19.17 11.55
CA ARG A 45 0.37 -19.38 11.21
C ARG A 45 1.25 -19.60 12.42
N ASP A 46 1.01 -18.82 13.47
CA ASP A 46 1.92 -18.70 14.60
C ASP A 46 1.32 -19.29 15.88
N LYS A 47 0.14 -19.93 15.78
CA LYS A 47 -0.63 -20.49 16.90
C LYS A 47 -0.97 -19.45 17.97
N GLY A 48 -1.05 -18.19 17.56
CA GLY A 48 -1.54 -17.11 18.41
C GLY A 48 -3.04 -17.25 18.69
N GLN A 49 -3.57 -16.29 19.44
CA GLN A 49 -4.97 -16.28 19.86
C GLN A 49 -5.68 -14.97 19.50
N SER A 50 -5.10 -14.14 18.63
CA SER A 50 -5.75 -12.90 18.19
C SER A 50 -6.97 -13.20 17.35
N GLU A 51 -8.01 -12.38 17.50
CA GLU A 51 -9.33 -12.63 16.91
C GLU A 51 -9.84 -11.41 16.15
N ILE A 52 -10.52 -11.66 15.03
CA ILE A 52 -11.30 -10.65 14.34
C ILE A 52 -12.71 -10.69 14.93
N ILE A 53 -13.10 -9.61 15.61
CA ILE A 53 -14.41 -9.47 16.27
C ILE A 53 -15.48 -9.09 15.25
N ASN A 54 -15.15 -8.17 14.34
CA ASN A 54 -16.07 -7.70 13.31
C ASN A 54 -15.31 -7.27 12.06
N TYR A 55 -15.93 -7.47 10.90
CA TYR A 55 -15.43 -7.05 9.61
C TYR A 55 -16.58 -6.47 8.80
N GLN A 56 -16.39 -5.25 8.29
CA GLN A 56 -17.37 -4.56 7.46
C GLN A 56 -16.69 -3.96 6.23
N GLN A 57 -17.37 -4.06 5.10
CA GLN A 57 -16.93 -3.48 3.84
C GLN A 57 -18.13 -2.91 3.10
N ASP A 58 -17.95 -1.70 2.59
CA ASP A 58 -18.81 -1.13 1.56
C ASP A 58 -17.96 -0.53 0.42
N ASN A 59 -18.58 0.31 -0.43
CA ASN A 59 -17.90 0.93 -1.58
C ASN A 59 -16.98 2.11 -1.20
N ASN A 60 -17.03 2.58 0.04
CA ASN A 60 -16.36 3.78 0.53
C ASN A 60 -15.40 3.51 1.69
N PHE A 61 -15.62 2.45 2.48
CA PHE A 61 -14.81 2.11 3.63
C PHE A 61 -14.64 0.61 3.83
N VAL A 62 -13.58 0.25 4.56
CA VAL A 62 -13.40 -1.08 5.15
C VAL A 62 -13.05 -0.89 6.62
N ALA A 63 -13.79 -1.57 7.49
CA ALA A 63 -13.61 -1.51 8.93
C ALA A 63 -13.28 -2.89 9.48
N LEU A 64 -12.31 -2.93 10.40
CA LEU A 64 -11.88 -4.13 11.09
C LEU A 64 -11.84 -3.86 12.59
N HIS A 65 -12.58 -4.67 13.34
CA HIS A 65 -12.50 -4.71 14.80
C HIS A 65 -11.83 -6.02 15.17
N PHE A 66 -10.76 -5.94 15.94
CA PHE A 66 -9.96 -7.09 16.36
C PHE A 66 -9.55 -6.97 17.82
N GLU A 67 -9.17 -8.10 18.39
CA GLU A 67 -8.58 -8.18 19.72
C GLU A 67 -7.24 -8.91 19.62
N LEU A 68 -6.17 -8.24 20.07
CA LEU A 68 -4.84 -8.84 20.19
C LEU A 68 -4.71 -9.49 21.56
N LYS A 69 -4.26 -10.76 21.62
CA LYS A 69 -4.04 -11.46 22.89
C LYS A 69 -2.57 -11.42 23.27
N ASN A 70 -2.28 -11.00 24.51
CA ASN A 70 -0.92 -10.80 25.02
C ASN A 70 -0.16 -12.10 25.34
N GLU A 71 -0.77 -13.27 25.15
CA GLU A 71 -0.16 -14.57 25.43
C GLU A 71 0.83 -15.02 24.34
N PHE A 72 1.06 -14.19 23.32
CA PHE A 72 1.95 -14.46 22.21
C PHE A 72 3.05 -13.40 22.07
N ILE A 73 4.23 -13.80 21.57
CA ILE A 73 5.42 -12.94 21.50
C ILE A 73 5.20 -11.73 20.58
N SER A 74 4.37 -11.88 19.54
CA SER A 74 4.09 -10.81 18.57
C SER A 74 2.67 -10.97 18.02
N PRO A 75 1.64 -10.56 18.78
CA PRO A 75 0.26 -10.72 18.34
C PRO A 75 -0.04 -9.77 17.19
N TYR A 76 -0.75 -10.27 16.18
CA TYR A 76 -1.18 -9.44 15.04
C TYR A 76 -2.55 -9.86 14.52
N ALA A 77 -3.24 -8.86 14.00
CA ALA A 77 -4.47 -8.97 13.24
C ALA A 77 -4.43 -7.90 12.15
N GLY A 78 -5.01 -8.20 11.00
CA GLY A 78 -4.99 -7.27 9.89
C GLY A 78 -5.95 -7.66 8.78
N MET A 79 -5.92 -6.84 7.73
CA MET A 79 -6.61 -7.10 6.49
C MET A 79 -5.69 -6.84 5.32
N SER A 80 -5.91 -7.56 4.24
CA SER A 80 -5.21 -7.38 2.97
C SER A 80 -6.22 -6.97 1.90
N PHE A 81 -5.72 -6.16 0.96
CA PHE A 81 -6.45 -5.73 -0.21
C PHE A 81 -5.73 -6.30 -1.42
N PHE A 82 -6.48 -6.83 -2.39
CA PHE A 82 -5.90 -7.35 -3.63
C PHE A 82 -6.89 -7.24 -4.79
N GLN A 83 -6.36 -7.16 -6.01
CA GLN A 83 -7.17 -7.18 -7.22
C GLN A 83 -7.43 -8.61 -7.65
N LYS A 84 -8.69 -8.94 -7.97
CA LYS A 84 -9.06 -10.28 -8.44
C LYS A 84 -8.36 -10.59 -9.77
N GLY A 85 -7.46 -11.59 -9.76
CA GLY A 85 -6.85 -12.18 -10.94
C GLY A 85 -5.77 -11.33 -11.63
N SER A 86 -5.29 -10.26 -11.00
CA SER A 86 -4.15 -9.49 -11.50
C SER A 86 -3.52 -8.62 -10.41
N TYR A 87 -2.39 -7.97 -10.74
CA TYR A 87 -1.75 -6.96 -9.91
C TYR A 87 -2.30 -5.56 -10.20
N TRP A 88 -2.15 -4.65 -9.23
CA TRP A 88 -2.22 -3.22 -9.51
C TRP A 88 -0.93 -2.79 -10.20
N ASP A 89 -1.07 -2.14 -11.36
CA ASP A 89 0.05 -1.45 -11.98
C ASP A 89 0.17 -0.06 -11.36
N LEU A 90 1.18 0.11 -10.51
CA LEU A 90 1.46 1.36 -9.83
C LEU A 90 2.53 2.21 -10.56
N SER A 91 2.98 1.81 -11.75
CA SER A 91 4.11 2.45 -12.45
C SER A 91 3.86 3.91 -12.87
N LEU A 92 2.59 4.32 -12.99
CA LEU A 92 2.19 5.67 -13.34
C LEU A 92 1.95 6.58 -12.12
N TYR A 93 2.17 6.06 -10.91
CA TYR A 93 1.86 6.74 -9.65
C TYR A 93 3.14 6.93 -8.84
N ASN A 94 3.22 8.03 -8.08
CA ASN A 94 4.32 8.25 -7.15
C ASN A 94 3.95 7.97 -5.70
N GLU A 95 2.67 7.92 -5.36
CA GLU A 95 2.22 7.78 -3.99
C GLU A 95 0.94 6.97 -3.85
N VAL A 96 0.73 6.46 -2.64
CA VAL A 96 -0.50 5.80 -2.20
C VAL A 96 -1.06 6.63 -1.04
N GLU A 97 -2.27 7.15 -1.19
CA GLU A 97 -2.98 7.87 -0.14
C GLU A 97 -3.99 6.95 0.55
N ILE A 98 -3.95 6.91 1.87
CA ILE A 98 -4.83 6.10 2.72
C ILE A 98 -5.35 6.99 3.84
N GLU A 99 -6.67 7.08 3.93
CA GLU A 99 -7.35 7.69 5.06
C GLU A 99 -7.70 6.58 6.05
N VAL A 100 -7.22 6.70 7.30
CA VAL A 100 -7.46 5.72 8.35
C VAL A 100 -7.97 6.39 9.61
N GLU A 101 -9.01 5.80 10.21
CA GLU A 101 -9.47 6.13 11.55
C GLU A 101 -9.07 4.99 12.50
N LEU A 102 -8.37 5.33 13.58
CA LEU A 102 -7.86 4.35 14.53
C LEU A 102 -8.44 4.62 15.91
N GLN A 103 -9.00 3.56 16.51
CA GLN A 103 -9.50 3.58 17.88
C GLN A 103 -8.77 2.53 18.69
N ASN A 104 -8.25 2.90 19.86
CA ASN A 104 -7.54 2.00 20.78
C ASN A 104 -6.33 1.25 20.18
N THR A 105 -5.74 1.77 19.10
CA THR A 105 -4.55 1.22 18.44
C THR A 105 -3.44 2.27 18.43
N LYS A 106 -2.20 1.87 18.74
CA LYS A 106 -1.05 2.79 18.83
C LYS A 106 -0.09 2.74 17.65
N ASN A 107 -0.05 1.62 16.93
CA ASN A 107 0.78 1.44 15.76
C ASN A 107 -0.04 0.76 14.65
N LEU A 108 0.07 1.27 13.43
CA LEU A 108 -0.43 0.63 12.23
C LEU A 108 0.72 0.49 11.25
N GLU A 109 1.01 -0.75 10.85
CA GLU A 109 1.96 -1.02 9.78
C GLU A 109 1.20 -1.21 8.47
N LEU A 110 1.59 -0.46 7.45
CA LEU A 110 1.15 -0.69 6.09
C LEU A 110 2.19 -1.53 5.36
N THR A 111 1.73 -2.60 4.72
CA THR A 111 2.57 -3.39 3.82
C THR A 111 2.07 -3.32 2.38
N LEU A 112 2.94 -2.85 1.48
CA LEU A 112 2.77 -2.97 0.04
C LEU A 112 3.49 -4.23 -0.46
N ALA A 113 2.72 -5.26 -0.80
CA ALA A 113 3.24 -6.49 -1.38
C ALA A 113 3.45 -6.33 -2.89
N THR A 114 4.71 -6.38 -3.35
CA THR A 114 5.07 -6.24 -4.77
C THR A 114 5.62 -7.54 -5.35
N TYR A 115 5.43 -7.73 -6.66
CA TYR A 115 5.99 -8.86 -7.38
C TYR A 115 7.50 -8.67 -7.58
N GLN A 116 8.29 -9.66 -7.20
CA GLN A 116 9.73 -9.71 -7.44
C GLN A 116 10.06 -10.90 -8.33
N ASN A 117 10.59 -10.61 -9.52
CA ASN A 117 10.99 -11.63 -10.48
C ASN A 117 12.00 -12.61 -9.85
N GLY A 118 11.77 -13.92 -10.05
CA GLY A 118 12.61 -14.99 -9.51
C GLY A 118 12.40 -15.32 -8.02
N VAL A 119 11.56 -14.57 -7.31
CA VAL A 119 11.28 -14.81 -5.87
C VAL A 119 9.80 -15.08 -5.62
N THR A 120 8.93 -14.24 -6.19
CA THR A 120 7.49 -14.31 -5.94
C THR A 120 6.85 -15.54 -6.59
N LYS A 121 6.07 -16.26 -5.79
CA LYS A 121 5.18 -17.33 -6.19
C LYS A 121 3.75 -16.93 -5.87
N GLU A 122 2.88 -16.95 -6.86
CA GLU A 122 1.50 -16.45 -6.74
C GLU A 122 0.69 -17.15 -5.64
N THR A 123 1.02 -18.42 -5.36
CA THR A 123 0.36 -19.24 -4.34
C THR A 123 0.90 -19.02 -2.92
N GLU A 124 1.97 -18.26 -2.73
CA GLU A 124 2.64 -18.08 -1.44
C GLU A 124 2.82 -16.59 -1.10
N LEU A 125 1.88 -15.99 -0.35
CA LEU A 125 1.86 -14.55 0.00
C LEU A 125 3.18 -14.02 0.60
N LEU A 126 3.91 -14.87 1.32
CA LEU A 126 5.17 -14.49 1.99
C LEU A 126 6.38 -14.43 1.04
N THR A 127 6.18 -14.73 -0.24
CA THR A 127 7.21 -14.64 -1.29
C THR A 127 7.11 -13.35 -2.10
N TYR A 128 6.01 -12.62 -1.98
CA TYR A 128 5.91 -11.24 -2.45
C TYR A 128 6.90 -10.38 -1.69
N ARG A 129 7.49 -9.38 -2.32
CA ARG A 129 8.35 -8.41 -1.63
C ARG A 129 7.48 -7.55 -0.72
N HIS A 130 7.75 -7.61 0.59
CA HIS A 130 7.00 -6.84 1.59
C HIS A 130 7.69 -5.50 1.77
N ASN A 131 7.08 -4.43 1.25
CA ASN A 131 7.55 -3.08 1.51
C ASN A 131 6.71 -2.48 2.62
N VAL A 132 7.34 -2.12 3.73
CA VAL A 132 6.69 -1.72 4.97
C VAL A 132 6.83 -0.23 5.20
N MET A 133 5.80 0.35 5.82
CA MET A 133 5.82 1.69 6.37
C MET A 133 5.02 1.69 7.67
N GLU A 134 5.62 2.22 8.73
CA GLU A 134 4.90 2.53 9.96
C GLU A 134 4.15 3.85 9.80
N ILE A 135 2.85 3.82 10.08
CA ILE A 135 2.02 5.01 10.07
C ILE A 135 2.07 5.63 11.48
N PRO A 136 2.60 6.86 11.64
CA PRO A 136 2.55 7.55 12.92
C PRO A 136 1.09 7.86 13.25
N ILE A 137 0.57 7.25 14.31
CA ILE A 137 -0.82 7.48 14.73
C ILE A 137 -0.90 8.80 15.49
N GLN A 138 -1.72 9.73 14.98
CA GLN A 138 -2.26 10.83 15.77
C GLN A 138 -3.68 10.45 16.17
N GLU A 139 -4.15 10.87 17.35
CA GLU A 139 -5.54 10.66 17.74
C GLU A 139 -6.46 11.26 16.67
N ASN A 140 -7.48 10.51 16.20
CA ASN A 140 -8.44 10.80 15.11
C ASN A 140 -8.07 10.27 13.70
N ILE A 141 -8.85 10.70 12.70
CA ILE A 141 -8.65 10.41 11.28
C ILE A 141 -7.28 10.94 10.85
N THR A 142 -6.45 10.05 10.32
CA THR A 142 -5.13 10.38 9.76
C THR A 142 -5.13 10.08 8.27
N VAL A 143 -4.77 11.07 7.45
CA VAL A 143 -4.49 10.88 6.02
C VAL A 143 -3.01 10.59 5.86
N CYS A 144 -2.69 9.38 5.44
CA CYS A 144 -1.33 8.90 5.22
C CYS A 144 -1.03 8.92 3.73
N ARG A 145 -0.03 9.70 3.33
CA ARG A 145 0.52 9.65 1.97
C ARG A 145 1.82 8.87 2.00
N LEU A 146 1.87 7.80 1.23
CA LEU A 146 3.04 6.94 1.09
C LEU A 146 3.70 7.20 -0.27
N PRO A 147 4.83 7.92 -0.32
CA PRO A 147 5.63 7.97 -1.53
C PRO A 147 6.17 6.58 -1.85
N LEU A 148 5.86 6.06 -3.03
CA LEU A 148 6.29 4.74 -3.50
C LEU A 148 7.82 4.64 -3.62
N ASN A 149 8.51 5.78 -3.75
CA ASN A 149 9.98 5.84 -3.74
C ASN A 149 10.60 5.80 -2.32
N GLN A 150 9.79 5.85 -1.26
CA GLN A 150 10.24 5.82 0.14
C GLN A 150 9.93 4.50 0.84
N VAL A 151 9.21 3.57 0.20
CA VAL A 151 8.90 2.28 0.81
C VAL A 151 10.17 1.47 1.02
N GLN A 152 10.35 0.94 2.24
CA GLN A 152 11.50 0.12 2.58
C GLN A 152 11.12 -1.35 2.58
N VAL A 153 12.01 -2.21 2.10
CA VAL A 153 11.77 -3.66 2.15
C VAL A 153 11.93 -4.15 3.57
N ALA A 154 10.96 -4.94 4.03
CA ALA A 154 11.00 -5.51 5.36
C ALA A 154 12.25 -6.39 5.54
N GLN A 155 12.98 -6.15 6.62
CA GLN A 155 14.27 -6.79 6.88
C GLN A 155 14.15 -8.33 6.92
N TRP A 156 13.08 -8.85 7.54
CA TRP A 156 12.82 -10.30 7.60
C TRP A 156 12.72 -10.94 6.21
N TRP A 157 12.23 -10.19 5.21
CA TRP A 157 12.05 -10.70 3.86
C TRP A 157 13.41 -10.83 3.16
N LEU A 158 14.26 -9.80 3.29
CA LEU A 158 15.63 -9.82 2.79
C LEU A 158 16.41 -11.01 3.38
N GLU A 159 16.30 -11.21 4.69
CA GLU A 159 16.96 -12.31 5.40
C GLU A 159 16.47 -13.67 4.94
N LYS A 160 15.15 -13.83 4.79
CA LYS A 160 14.53 -15.09 4.35
C LYS A 160 15.01 -15.51 2.96
N PHE A 161 15.14 -14.56 2.03
CA PHE A 161 15.54 -14.83 0.65
C PHE A 161 17.03 -14.61 0.39
N LYS A 162 17.81 -14.26 1.43
CA LYS A 162 19.26 -13.99 1.37
C LYS A 162 19.64 -12.93 0.34
N LEU A 163 18.82 -11.89 0.25
CA LEU A 163 18.98 -10.77 -0.67
C LEU A 163 19.50 -9.53 0.06
N ARG A 164 20.17 -8.64 -0.66
CA ARG A 164 20.54 -7.30 -0.18
C ARG A 164 19.61 -6.26 -0.78
N SER A 165 19.36 -5.17 -0.05
CA SER A 165 18.54 -4.05 -0.57
C SER A 165 19.09 -3.46 -1.87
N THR A 166 20.41 -3.48 -2.08
CA THR A 166 21.09 -3.00 -3.30
C THR A 166 20.88 -3.89 -4.52
N GLU A 167 20.43 -5.14 -4.34
CA GLU A 167 20.18 -6.11 -5.41
C GLU A 167 18.75 -6.00 -5.95
N LEU A 168 17.92 -5.20 -5.28
CA LEU A 168 16.54 -4.95 -5.67
C LEU A 168 16.51 -3.76 -6.63
N GLY A 169 15.83 -3.93 -7.76
CA GLY A 169 15.46 -2.82 -8.63
C GLY A 169 14.54 -1.84 -7.88
N PRO A 170 14.36 -0.63 -8.44
CA PRO A 170 13.37 0.32 -7.93
C PRO A 170 12.00 -0.34 -7.75
#